data_AF-A0A9X3A017-F1
#
_entry.id   AF-A0A9X3A017-F1
#
_cell.length_a   1.000
_cell.length_b   1.000
_cell.length_c   1.000
_cell.angle_alpha   90.00
_cell.angle_beta   90.00
_cell.angle_gamma   90.00
#
_symmetry.space_group_name_H-M   'P 1'
#
loop_
_entity.id
_entity.type
_entity.pdbx_description
1 polymer ?
#
loop_
_entity_poly.entity_id
_entity_poly.type
_entity_poly.pdbx_seq_one_letter_code
_entity_poly.pdbx_strand_id
1 'polypeptide(L)'
;MSDAPSSLDRGPQQVSLPEAAQAVMDVLEDCHADLAAIRHRMKQDEIPEQLDIDDEKLPSPQEQARHIAARLQACVGSLRKAIDSDEE
;
A
#
# COMPACT_ATOMS: atom_id res chain seq x y z
N MET A 1 19.82 30.70 35.63
CA MET A 1 18.71 29.73 35.80
C MET A 1 18.14 29.52 34.41
N SER A 2 18.84 28.73 33.60
CA SER A 2 18.68 27.27 33.44
C SER A 2 17.49 26.94 32.53
N ASP A 3 17.87 26.55 31.31
CA ASP A 3 17.06 25.90 30.28
C ASP A 3 16.15 24.79 30.79
N ALA A 4 15.00 24.66 30.14
CA ALA A 4 14.36 23.36 29.93
C ALA A 4 13.66 23.36 28.56
N PRO A 5 14.21 22.71 27.53
CA PRO A 5 13.39 22.22 26.44
C PRO A 5 12.68 20.96 26.94
N SER A 6 11.38 21.05 27.21
CA SER A 6 10.56 19.85 27.42
C SER A 6 10.50 19.08 26.11
N SER A 7 11.26 17.99 26.08
CA SER A 7 11.34 17.01 25.01
C SER A 7 9.93 16.64 24.52
N LEU A 8 9.67 16.89 23.24
CA LEU A 8 8.63 16.17 22.49
C LEU A 8 9.12 14.73 22.31
N ASP A 9 9.08 13.96 23.40
CA ASP A 9 9.24 12.51 23.38
C ASP A 9 7.92 11.93 22.87
N ARG A 10 7.66 12.11 21.57
CA ARG A 10 6.68 11.28 20.87
C ARG A 10 7.43 9.99 20.57
N GLY A 11 7.43 9.07 21.54
CA GLY A 11 7.82 7.68 21.32
C GLY A 11 7.11 7.12 20.09
N PRO A 12 7.59 6.00 19.51
CA PRO A 12 6.99 5.43 18.31
C PRO A 12 5.49 5.30 18.54
N GLN A 13 4.67 6.03 17.78
CA GLN A 13 3.22 5.93 17.87
C GLN A 13 2.87 4.48 17.52
N GLN A 14 2.65 3.65 18.54
CA GLN A 14 2.05 2.34 18.38
C GLN A 14 0.64 2.56 17.84
N VAL A 15 0.40 2.02 16.66
CA VAL A 15 -0.89 2.04 15.99
C VAL A 15 -1.69 0.90 16.59
N SER A 16 -2.92 1.16 17.01
CA SER A 16 -3.77 0.12 17.60
C SER A 16 -4.13 -0.96 16.57
N LEU A 17 -4.45 -2.18 17.04
CA LEU A 17 -4.89 -3.25 16.14
C LEU A 17 -6.09 -2.87 15.25
N PRO A 18 -7.15 -2.17 15.72
CA PRO A 18 -8.24 -1.72 14.86
C PRO A 18 -7.80 -0.73 13.78
N GLU A 19 -6.93 0.22 14.10
CA GLU A 19 -6.39 1.18 13.13
C GLU A 19 -5.51 0.48 12.08
N ALA A 20 -4.67 -0.46 12.51
CA ALA A 20 -3.86 -1.27 11.62
C ALA A 20 -4.75 -2.13 10.70
N ALA A 21 -5.80 -2.75 11.23
CA ALA A 21 -6.74 -3.54 10.45
C ALA A 21 -7.47 -2.69 9.39
N GLN A 22 -7.93 -1.49 9.75
CA GLN A 22 -8.56 -0.57 8.80
C GLN A 22 -7.58 -0.16 7.69
N ALA A 23 -6.34 0.20 8.04
CA ALA A 23 -5.32 0.55 7.05
C ALA A 23 -5.02 -0.60 6.07
N VAL A 24 -5.03 -1.86 6.54
CA VAL A 24 -4.89 -3.03 5.66
C VAL A 24 -6.08 -3.16 4.71
N MET A 25 -7.30 -2.94 5.19
CA MET A 25 -8.51 -2.98 4.35
C MET A 25 -8.46 -1.93 3.24
N ASP A 26 -8.06 -0.70 3.57
CA ASP A 26 -7.93 0.39 2.59
C ASP A 26 -6.90 0.03 1.50
N VAL A 27 -5.74 -0.53 1.89
CA VAL A 27 -4.73 -0.97 0.92
C VAL A 27 -5.23 -2.13 0.06
N LEU A 28 -6.02 -3.06 0.61
CA LEU A 28 -6.61 -4.15 -0.16
C LEU A 28 -7.59 -3.64 -1.22
N GLU A 29 -8.39 -2.62 -0.89
CA GLU A 29 -9.32 -1.98 -1.83
C GLU A 29 -8.57 -1.32 -2.99
N ASP A 30 -7.53 -0.53 -2.69
CA ASP A 30 -6.65 0.07 -3.69
C ASP A 30 -5.99 -0.99 -4.58
N CYS A 31 -5.42 -2.04 -3.97
CA CYS A 31 -4.76 -3.11 -4.70
C CYS A 31 -5.74 -3.86 -5.62
N HIS A 32 -6.99 -4.03 -5.19
CA HIS A 32 -8.04 -4.61 -6.02
C HIS A 32 -8.35 -3.71 -7.23
N ALA A 33 -8.45 -2.40 -7.05
CA ALA A 33 -8.65 -1.45 -8.14
C ALA A 33 -7.47 -1.48 -9.14
N ASP A 34 -6.23 -1.49 -8.66
CA ASP A 34 -5.03 -1.57 -9.49
C ASP A 34 -4.99 -2.88 -10.30
N LEU A 35 -5.28 -4.03 -9.69
CA LEU A 35 -5.37 -5.32 -10.38
C LEU A 35 -6.48 -5.34 -11.44
N ALA A 36 -7.62 -4.70 -11.16
CA ALA A 36 -8.70 -4.57 -12.13
C ALA A 36 -8.26 -3.74 -13.36
N ALA A 37 -7.50 -2.66 -13.15
CA ALA A 37 -6.93 -1.84 -14.20
C ALA A 37 -5.88 -2.61 -15.04
N ILE A 38 -4.97 -3.36 -14.38
CA ILE A 38 -4.02 -4.24 -15.06
C ILE A 38 -4.76 -5.25 -15.96
N ARG A 39 -5.76 -5.94 -15.40
CA ARG A 39 -6.57 -6.92 -16.14
C ARG A 39 -7.29 -6.29 -17.32
N HIS A 40 -7.78 -5.06 -17.17
CA HIS A 40 -8.44 -4.34 -18.26
C HIS A 40 -7.45 -4.03 -19.39
N ARG A 41 -6.26 -3.49 -19.07
CA ARG A 41 -5.21 -3.21 -20.06
C ARG A 41 -4.78 -4.46 -20.82
N MET A 42 -4.53 -5.55 -20.10
CA MET A 42 -4.16 -6.83 -20.73
C MET A 42 -5.23 -7.35 -21.70
N LYS A 43 -6.52 -7.07 -21.45
CA LYS A 43 -7.62 -7.40 -22.37
C LYS A 43 -7.76 -6.42 -23.53
N GLN A 44 -7.36 -5.15 -23.35
CA GLN A 44 -7.32 -4.17 -24.44
C GLN A 44 -6.21 -4.51 -25.44
N ASP A 45 -5.05 -4.98 -24.97
CA ASP A 45 -3.96 -5.44 -25.84
C ASP A 45 -4.35 -6.66 -26.72
N GLU A 46 -5.39 -7.41 -26.32
CA GLU A 46 -5.95 -8.52 -27.09
C GLU A 46 -6.94 -8.05 -28.19
N ILE A 47 -7.42 -6.80 -28.14
CA ILE A 47 -8.39 -6.23 -29.09
C ILE A 47 -7.65 -5.21 -29.98
N PRO A 48 -7.62 -5.37 -31.32
CA PRO A 48 -6.80 -4.53 -32.21
C PRO A 48 -7.23 -3.06 -32.32
N GLU A 49 -8.29 -2.63 -31.64
CA GLU A 49 -8.73 -1.23 -31.61
C GLU A 49 -7.81 -0.44 -30.69
N GLN A 50 -6.62 -0.09 -31.21
CA GLN A 50 -5.63 0.77 -30.59
C GLN A 50 -6.26 2.12 -30.26
N LEU A 51 -6.76 2.26 -29.03
CA LEU A 51 -6.82 3.56 -28.39
C LEU A 51 -5.37 4.02 -28.23
N ASP A 52 -5.07 5.20 -28.73
CA ASP A 52 -3.76 5.88 -28.65
C ASP A 52 -3.47 6.27 -27.19
N ILE A 53 -3.33 5.24 -26.36
CA ILE A 53 -2.85 5.34 -24.99
C ILE A 53 -1.33 5.33 -25.14
N ASP A 54 -0.69 6.35 -24.58
CA ASP A 54 0.76 6.55 -24.61
C ASP A 54 1.43 5.48 -23.70
N ASP A 55 1.39 4.22 -24.13
CA ASP A 55 1.79 3.03 -23.37
C ASP A 55 3.26 3.08 -22.94
N GLU A 56 4.09 3.86 -23.65
CA GLU A 56 5.49 4.11 -23.29
C GLU A 56 5.67 4.85 -21.96
N LYS A 57 4.62 5.48 -21.42
CA LYS A 57 4.66 6.17 -20.11
C LYS A 57 4.10 5.35 -18.95
N LEU A 58 3.43 4.23 -19.23
CA LEU A 58 2.83 3.41 -18.19
C LEU A 58 3.78 2.28 -17.78
N PRO A 59 4.00 2.03 -16.47
CA PRO A 59 4.76 0.87 -16.04
C PRO A 59 4.12 -0.41 -16.59
N SER A 60 4.95 -1.41 -16.88
CA SER A 60 4.48 -2.70 -17.40
C SER A 60 3.53 -3.38 -16.41
N PRO A 61 2.56 -4.20 -16.87
CA PRO A 61 1.71 -5.00 -15.99
C PRO A 61 2.48 -5.76 -14.91
N GLN A 62 3.65 -6.31 -15.26
CA GLN A 62 4.52 -7.02 -14.31
C GLN A 62 5.12 -6.09 -13.26
N GLU A 63 5.56 -4.88 -13.62
CA GLU A 63 6.05 -3.89 -12.65
C GLU A 63 4.93 -3.44 -11.71
N GLN A 64 3.74 -3.15 -12.24
CA GLN A 64 2.57 -2.79 -11.45
C GLN A 64 2.21 -3.91 -10.46
N ALA A 65 2.20 -5.17 -10.92
CA ALA A 65 1.96 -6.33 -10.04
C ALA A 65 3.02 -6.48 -8.94
N ARG A 66 4.29 -6.18 -9.21
CA ARG A 66 5.35 -6.17 -8.19
C ARG A 66 5.12 -5.08 -7.14
N HIS A 67 4.69 -3.88 -7.55
CA HIS A 67 4.37 -2.81 -6.62
C HIS A 67 3.20 -3.19 -5.70
N ILE A 68 2.16 -3.82 -6.25
CA ILE A 68 1.02 -4.34 -5.47
C ILE A 68 1.50 -5.38 -4.46
N ALA A 69 2.33 -6.35 -4.88
CA ALA A 69 2.88 -7.36 -3.99
C ALA A 69 3.69 -6.74 -2.82
N ALA A 70 4.49 -5.71 -3.10
CA ALA A 70 5.26 -5.00 -2.07
C ALA A 70 4.35 -4.27 -1.06
N ARG A 71 3.27 -3.63 -1.52
CA ARG A 71 2.27 -2.98 -0.63
C ARG A 71 1.60 -3.99 0.30
N LEU A 72 1.19 -5.14 -0.24
CA LEU A 72 0.58 -6.21 0.54
C LEU A 72 1.56 -6.79 1.58
N GLN A 73 2.83 -6.96 1.21
CA GLN A 73 3.85 -7.44 2.14
C GLN A 73 4.12 -6.44 3.28
N ALA A 74 4.11 -5.14 2.99
CA ALA A 74 4.20 -4.11 4.02
C ALA A 74 3.01 -4.16 5.00
N CYS A 75 1.79 -4.37 4.49
CA CYS A 75 0.58 -4.54 5.30
C CYS A 75 0.69 -5.72 6.28
N VAL A 76 1.18 -6.87 5.81
CA VAL A 76 1.43 -8.03 6.68
C VAL A 76 2.43 -7.70 7.78
N GLY A 77 3.50 -6.96 7.45
CA GLY A 77 4.49 -6.50 8.42
C GLY A 77 3.91 -5.58 9.48
N SER A 78 3.09 -4.60 9.08
CA SER A 78 2.44 -3.65 9.99
C SER A 78 1.42 -4.34 10.90
N LEU A 79 0.61 -5.26 10.36
CA LEU A 79 -0.39 -5.98 11.14
C LEU A 79 0.26 -6.87 12.20
N ARG A 80 1.34 -7.57 11.87
CA ARG A 80 2.10 -8.37 12.85
C ARG A 80 2.61 -7.52 14.00
N LYS A 81 3.21 -6.37 13.71
CA LYS A 81 3.69 -5.44 14.75
C LYS A 81 2.58 -4.94 15.67
N ALA A 82 1.38 -4.69 15.12
CA ALA A 82 0.24 -4.25 15.90
C ALA A 82 -0.27 -5.38 16.83
N ILE A 83 -0.30 -6.61 16.35
CA ILE A 83 -0.62 -7.79 17.17
C ILE A 83 0.39 -7.96 18.30
N ASP A 84 1.69 -7.93 17.97
CA ASP A 84 2.76 -8.11 18.96
C ASP A 84 2.79 -6.98 20.00
N SER A 85 2.31 -5.77 19.65
CA SER A 85 2.25 -4.61 20.55
C SER A 85 1.04 -4.61 21.50
N ASP A 86 -0.02 -5.37 21.19
CA ASP A 86 -1.22 -5.51 22.04
C ASP A 86 -1.02 -6.58 23.14
N GLU A 87 0.04 -7.41 23.06
CA GLU A 87 0.36 -8.48 24.02
C GLU A 87 1.35 -8.07 25.14
N GLU A 88 1.95 -6.87 25.08
CA GLU A 88 2.84 -6.29 26.12
C GLU A 88 2.10 -5.45 27.17
#